data_AF-A0A8X6UMT9-F1
#
_entry.id   AF-A0A8X6UMT9-F1
#
_cell.length_a   1.000
_cell.length_b   1.000
_cell.length_c   1.000
_cell.angle_alpha   90.00
_cell.angle_beta   90.00
_cell.angle_gamma   90.00
#
_symmetry.space_group_name_H-M   'P 1'
#
loop_
_entity.id
_entity.type
_entity.pdbx_description
1 polymer ?
#
loop_
_entity_poly.entity_id
_entity_poly.type
_entity_poly.pdbx_seq_one_letter_code
_entity_poly.pdbx_strand_id
1 'polypeptide(L)' 'MAEIVNSVYGPDPVTDNYVQFRFHRFRSSIFDAHDVPRTSRPIVKNVDKITEITAFDRHVTSRSTAQELKIDH' A
#
# COMPACT_ATOMS: atom_id res chain seq x y z
N MET A 1 -8.73 -26.73 6.50
CA MET A 1 -7.86 -26.17 7.59
C MET A 1 -8.53 -24.99 8.28
N ALA A 2 -9.24 -24.14 7.52
CA ALA A 2 -10.12 -23.12 8.04
C ALA A 2 -11.27 -23.68 8.89
N GLU A 3 -11.73 -24.91 8.64
CA GLU A 3 -12.77 -25.56 9.46
C GLU A 3 -12.45 -25.58 10.96
N ILE A 4 -11.20 -25.88 11.34
CA ILE A 4 -10.78 -25.90 12.76
C ILE A 4 -10.71 -24.48 13.33
N VAL A 5 -10.30 -23.52 12.51
CA VAL A 5 -10.24 -22.11 12.93
C VAL A 5 -11.67 -21.56 13.10
N ASN A 6 -12.53 -21.80 12.13
CA ASN A 6 -13.92 -21.35 12.12
C ASN A 6 -14.74 -22.06 13.21
N SER A 7 -14.46 -23.32 13.57
CA SER A 7 -15.15 -23.98 14.68
C SER A 7 -14.90 -23.32 16.05
N VAL A 8 -13.73 -22.70 16.23
CA VAL A 8 -13.37 -21.96 17.46
C VAL A 8 -13.96 -20.55 17.47
N TYR A 9 -13.95 -19.87 16.32
CA TYR A 9 -14.29 -18.45 16.22
C TYR A 9 -15.70 -18.14 15.67
N GLY A 10 -16.45 -19.15 15.24
CA GLY A 10 -17.79 -19.01 14.67
C GLY A 10 -17.82 -19.13 13.14
N PRO A 11 -19.00 -19.05 12.51
CA PRO A 11 -19.14 -19.28 11.08
C PRO A 11 -18.37 -18.24 10.23
N ASP A 12 -17.54 -18.76 9.32
CA ASP A 12 -16.76 -18.07 8.25
C ASP A 12 -15.91 -16.82 8.58
N PRO A 13 -15.09 -16.80 9.64
CA PRO A 13 -14.14 -15.71 9.86
C PRO A 13 -12.94 -15.75 8.90
N VAL A 14 -12.54 -16.94 8.41
CA VAL A 14 -11.38 -17.09 7.51
C VAL A 14 -11.59 -18.15 6.43
N THR A 15 -10.96 -17.95 5.28
CA THR A 15 -10.94 -18.91 4.17
C THR A 15 -9.75 -19.87 4.28
N ASP A 16 -9.85 -21.05 3.66
CA ASP A 16 -8.73 -22.01 3.61
C ASP A 16 -7.45 -21.41 3.03
N ASN A 17 -7.58 -20.57 1.99
CA ASN A 17 -6.46 -19.87 1.37
C ASN A 17 -5.75 -18.94 2.35
N TYR A 18 -6.51 -18.18 3.15
CA TYR A 18 -5.94 -17.28 4.15
C TYR A 18 -5.18 -18.04 5.24
N VAL A 19 -5.74 -19.17 5.69
CA VAL A 19 -5.08 -20.03 6.69
C VAL A 19 -3.78 -20.60 6.11
N GLN A 20 -3.81 -21.16 4.90
CA GLN A 20 -2.59 -21.70 4.25
C GLN A 20 -1.51 -20.62 4.07
N PHE A 21 -1.88 -19.41 3.64
CA PHE A 21 -0.97 -18.28 3.52
C PHE A 21 -0.28 -17.94 4.86
N ARG A 22 -1.04 -17.94 5.97
CA ARG A 22 -0.48 -17.69 7.30
C ARG A 22 0.47 -18.81 7.75
N PHE A 23 0.12 -20.07 7.55
CA PHE A 23 0.99 -21.19 7.86
C PHE A 23 2.29 -21.18 7.03
N HIS A 24 2.24 -20.73 5.78
CA HIS A 24 3.43 -20.52 4.97
C HIS A 24 4.36 -19.47 5.59
N ARG A 25 3.82 -18.30 5.97
CA ARG A 25 4.60 -17.24 6.66
C ARG A 25 5.25 -17.74 7.95
N PHE A 26 4.52 -18.51 8.77
CA PHE A 26 5.07 -19.07 10.01
C PHE A 26 6.21 -20.06 9.77
N ARG A 27 6.11 -20.90 8.73
CA ARG A 27 7.20 -21.81 8.33
C ARG A 27 8.45 -21.06 7.85
N SER A 28 8.29 -19.85 7.35
CA SER A 28 9.37 -18.93 6.99
C SER A 28 9.83 -18.03 8.14
N SER A 29 9.45 -18.34 9.39
CA SER A 29 9.77 -17.55 10.59
C SER A 29 9.24 -16.11 10.58
N ILE A 30 8.18 -15.84 9.81
CA ILE A 30 7.49 -14.54 9.79
C ILE A 30 6.25 -14.64 10.67
N PHE A 31 6.35 -14.19 11.91
CA PHE A 31 5.29 -14.28 12.93
C PHE A 31 4.44 -13.01 13.05
N ASP A 32 4.76 -11.96 12.30
CA ASP A 32 4.02 -10.70 12.35
C ASP A 32 2.55 -10.91 11.97
N ALA A 33 1.65 -10.64 12.93
CA ALA A 33 0.21 -10.77 12.77
C ALA A 33 -0.36 -9.61 11.97
N HIS A 34 0.30 -8.46 11.99
CA HIS A 34 -0.17 -7.29 11.26
C HIS A 34 -0.04 -7.50 9.74
N ASP A 35 -0.90 -6.82 9.00
CA ASP A 35 -0.69 -6.67 7.58
C ASP A 35 0.47 -5.71 7.37
N VAL A 36 1.39 -6.07 6.48
CA VAL A 36 2.39 -5.14 6.00
C VAL A 36 1.64 -3.90 5.48
N PRO A 37 2.12 -2.67 5.76
CA PRO A 37 1.49 -1.46 5.25
C PRO A 37 1.13 -1.65 3.79
N ARG A 38 -0.16 -1.53 3.47
CA ARG A 38 -0.61 -1.60 2.08
C ARG A 38 0.14 -0.51 1.35
N THR A 39 0.97 -0.89 0.38
CA THR A 39 1.66 0.06 -0.46
C THR A 39 0.63 0.67 -1.42
N SER A 40 -0.28 1.50 -0.89
CA SER A 40 -0.89 2.52 -1.72
C SER A 40 0.27 3.40 -2.16
N ARG A 41 0.61 3.36 -3.44
CA ARG A 41 1.72 4.15 -3.98
C ARG A 41 1.44 5.63 -3.67
N PRO A 42 2.21 6.34 -2.83
CA PRO A 42 2.38 7.76 -3.14
C PRO A 42 3.18 7.74 -4.43
N ILE A 43 2.65 8.32 -5.51
CA ILE A 43 3.46 8.56 -6.69
C ILE A 43 4.44 9.66 -6.28
N VAL A 44 5.55 9.27 -5.65
CA VAL A 44 6.72 10.12 -5.40
C VAL A 44 7.45 10.25 -6.73
N LYS A 45 6.77 10.75 -7.76
CA LYS A 45 7.40 11.20 -8.99
C LYS A 45 7.37 12.70 -8.97
N ASN A 46 8.50 13.28 -9.31
CA ASN A 46 8.67 14.72 -9.52
C ASN A 46 8.70 15.56 -8.24
N VAL A 47 8.91 15.00 -7.04
CA VAL A 47 9.10 15.83 -5.84
C VAL A 47 10.25 16.81 -6.04
N ASP A 48 11.39 16.32 -6.53
CA ASP A 48 12.57 17.17 -6.81
C ASP A 48 12.29 18.25 -7.86
N LYS A 49 11.52 17.90 -8.91
CA LYS A 49 11.15 18.83 -9.98
C LYS A 49 10.11 19.85 -9.55
N ILE A 50 9.15 19.46 -8.71
CA ILE A 50 8.20 20.38 -8.09
C ILE A 50 8.96 21.33 -7.18
N THR A 51 9.93 20.84 -6.41
CA THR A 51 10.76 21.70 -5.57
C THR A 51 11.63 22.65 -6.39
N GLU A 52 12.13 22.21 -7.56
CA GLU A 52 12.90 23.06 -8.47
C GLU A 52 12.04 24.15 -9.12
N ILE A 53 10.86 23.80 -9.65
CA ILE A 53 9.92 24.75 -10.27
C ILE A 53 9.44 25.79 -9.24
N THR A 54 9.06 25.34 -8.04
CA THR A 54 8.59 26.24 -6.98
C THR A 54 9.70 27.10 -6.39
N ALA A 55 10.97 26.66 -6.46
CA ALA A 55 12.12 27.46 -6.06
C ALA A 55 12.50 28.50 -7.12
N PHE A 56 12.36 28.15 -8.41
CA PHE A 56 12.65 29.04 -9.54
C PHE A 56 11.58 30.13 -9.71
N ASP A 57 10.30 29.76 -9.65
CA ASP A 57 9.18 30.69 -9.72
C ASP A 57 8.08 30.29 -8.72
N ARG A 58 7.93 31.12 -7.68
CA ARG A 58 6.96 30.93 -6.61
C ARG A 58 5.52 31.25 -7.02
N HIS A 59 5.31 31.86 -8.18
CA HIS A 59 3.99 32.25 -8.68
C HIS A 59 3.38 31.21 -9.64
N VAL A 60 4.09 30.11 -9.91
CA VAL A 60 3.56 29.02 -10.74
C VAL A 60 2.40 28.33 -10.03
N THR A 61 1.29 28.18 -10.74
CA THR A 61 0.10 27.50 -10.20
C THR A 61 0.28 25.99 -10.19
N SER A 62 -0.41 25.30 -9.28
CA SER A 62 -0.38 23.83 -9.22
C SER A 62 -0.83 23.18 -10.53
N ARG A 63 -1.78 23.80 -11.25
CA ARG A 63 -2.27 23.32 -12.56
C ARG A 63 -1.18 23.42 -13.63
N SER A 64 -0.46 24.53 -13.70
CA SER A 64 0.66 24.68 -14.64
C SER A 64 1.79 23.72 -14.31
N THR A 65 2.13 23.55 -13.04
CA THR A 65 3.13 22.55 -12.60
C THR A 65 2.69 21.13 -12.93
N ALA A 66 1.42 20.78 -12.72
CA ALA A 66 0.89 19.46 -13.08
C ALA A 66 0.89 19.23 -14.60
N GLN A 67 0.55 20.26 -15.39
CA GLN A 67 0.57 20.20 -16.85
C GLN A 67 2.01 20.07 -17.40
N GLU A 68 2.96 20.79 -16.82
CA GLU A 68 4.39 20.70 -17.13
C GLU A 68 4.96 19.33 -16.78
N LEU A 69 4.60 18.82 -15.60
CA LEU A 69 5.03 17.51 -15.12
C LEU A 69 4.20 16.34 -15.69
N LYS A 70 3.23 16.64 -16.55
CA LYS A 70 2.30 15.69 -17.19
C LYS A 70 1.66 14.74 -16.17
N ILE A 71 1.27 15.29 -15.02
CA ILE A 71 0.55 14.58 -13.97
C ILE A 71 -0.94 14.70 -14.30
N ASP A 72 -1.53 13.58 -14.71
CA ASP A 72 -2.97 13.43 -14.90
C ASP A 72 -3.61 12.81 -13.64
N HIS A 73 -4.93 12.93 -13.51
CA HIS A 73 -5.72 12.41 -12.39
C HIS A 73 -6.00 10.91 -12.51
#